data_AF-A0A9Q3JFN8-F1
#
_entry.id   AF-A0A9Q3JFN8-F1
#
_cell.length_a   1.000
_cell.length_b   1.000
_cell.length_c   1.000
_cell.angle_alpha   90.00
_cell.angle_beta   90.00
_cell.angle_gamma   90.00
#
_symmetry.space_group_name_H-M   'P 1'
#
loop_
_entity.id
_entity.type
_entity.pdbx_description
1 polymer ?
#
loop_
_entity_poly.entity_id
_entity_poly.type
_entity_poly.pdbx_seq_one_letter_code
_entity_poly.pdbx_strand_id
1 'polypeptide(L)'
;MDHGKHDWSWWKSEVITERANNSWRFKMQNAFESEIFNSEKDKPLTWFFKDKDRLSALHPDMSDTMINMKIFRKCGGELEHDINRRCVEPCATEDYINAMEDIITRTRIGKTWTKISMESKMVSKIPREDRRPERPVLKCHRCGSTSHLANTCTKKTKINEA
;
A
#
# COMPACT_ATOMS: atom_id res chain seq x y z
N MET A 1 -47.70 18.38 -25.54
CA MET A 1 -46.75 18.14 -24.45
C MET A 1 -45.37 18.29 -25.05
N ASP A 2 -44.66 19.37 -24.69
CA ASP A 2 -43.35 19.72 -25.24
C ASP A 2 -42.28 18.76 -24.71
N HIS A 3 -41.92 17.75 -25.49
CA HIS A 3 -40.85 16.79 -25.15
C HIS A 3 -39.45 17.24 -25.62
N GLY A 4 -39.26 18.54 -25.89
CA GLY A 4 -38.14 18.99 -26.71
C GLY A 4 -36.96 19.67 -26.02
N LYS A 5 -37.09 20.16 -24.78
CA LYS A 5 -36.04 20.98 -24.15
C LYS A 5 -35.93 20.73 -22.64
N HIS A 6 -35.55 19.52 -22.28
CA HIS A 6 -35.08 19.27 -20.92
C HIS A 6 -33.57 19.54 -20.85
N ASP A 7 -33.16 20.24 -19.79
CA ASP A 7 -31.74 20.48 -19.49
C ASP A 7 -31.00 19.16 -19.23
N TRP A 8 -29.69 19.12 -19.46
CA TRP A 8 -28.86 17.94 -19.24
C TRP A 8 -28.99 17.38 -17.82
N SER A 9 -29.17 18.26 -16.83
CA SER A 9 -29.37 17.88 -15.43
C SER A 9 -30.65 17.05 -15.23
N TRP A 10 -31.71 17.39 -15.97
CA TRP A 10 -32.97 16.66 -15.95
C TRP A 10 -32.82 15.30 -16.62
N TRP A 11 -32.20 15.22 -17.80
CA TRP A 11 -31.93 13.95 -18.47
C TRP A 11 -31.05 13.03 -17.65
N LYS A 12 -30.03 13.57 -16.96
CA LYS A 12 -29.19 12.80 -16.04
C LYS A 12 -30.02 12.23 -14.89
N SER A 13 -30.90 13.04 -14.29
CA SER A 13 -31.80 12.61 -13.23
C SER A 13 -32.79 11.54 -13.70
N GLU A 14 -33.35 11.69 -14.89
CA GLU A 14 -34.32 10.76 -15.45
C GLU A 14 -33.66 9.42 -15.80
N VAL A 15 -32.49 9.45 -16.43
CA VAL A 15 -31.70 8.24 -16.74
C VAL A 15 -31.24 7.54 -15.46
N ILE A 16 -30.87 8.29 -14.41
CA ILE A 16 -30.58 7.71 -13.10
C ILE A 16 -31.85 7.10 -12.50
N THR A 17 -33.01 7.74 -12.62
CA THR A 17 -34.27 7.23 -12.06
C THR A 17 -34.74 5.97 -12.78
N GLU A 18 -34.61 5.93 -14.11
CA GLU A 18 -35.04 4.83 -14.97
C GLU A 18 -34.05 3.65 -14.94
N ARG A 19 -32.73 3.91 -14.81
CA ARG A 19 -31.69 2.86 -14.81
C ARG A 19 -31.18 2.45 -13.43
N ALA A 20 -31.31 3.30 -12.41
CA ALA A 20 -30.94 2.94 -11.04
C ALA A 20 -32.08 2.18 -10.35
N ASN A 21 -32.47 1.06 -10.94
CA ASN A 21 -33.35 0.10 -10.29
C ASN A 21 -32.71 -0.30 -8.94
N ASN A 22 -33.50 -0.55 -7.89
CA ASN A 22 -32.98 -0.76 -6.52
C ASN A 22 -31.86 -1.81 -6.47
N SER A 23 -31.90 -2.82 -7.34
CA SER A 23 -30.84 -3.82 -7.49
C SER A 23 -29.50 -3.25 -7.98
N TRP A 24 -29.48 -2.27 -8.88
CA TRP A 24 -28.24 -1.62 -9.32
C TRP A 24 -27.64 -0.77 -8.20
N ARG A 25 -28.47 0.01 -7.48
CA ARG A 25 -28.03 0.79 -6.32
C ARG A 25 -27.42 -0.11 -5.26
N PHE A 26 -28.08 -1.23 -4.95
CA PHE A 26 -27.58 -2.23 -4.03
C PHE A 26 -26.25 -2.85 -4.49
N LYS A 27 -26.10 -3.16 -5.79
CA LYS A 27 -24.84 -3.66 -6.35
C LYS A 27 -23.71 -2.65 -6.21
N MET A 28 -23.95 -1.38 -6.53
CA MET A 28 -22.93 -0.31 -6.40
C MET A 28 -22.55 -0.07 -4.94
N GLN A 29 -23.54 -0.04 -4.04
CA GLN A 29 -23.31 0.10 -2.61
C GLN A 29 -22.46 -1.06 -2.07
N ASN A 30 -22.83 -2.31 -2.37
CA ASN A 30 -22.06 -3.48 -1.95
C ASN A 30 -20.65 -3.51 -2.56
N ALA A 31 -20.51 -3.09 -3.82
CA ALA A 31 -19.20 -2.98 -4.46
C ALA A 31 -18.31 -1.98 -3.72
N PHE A 32 -18.83 -0.81 -3.34
CA PHE A 32 -18.09 0.15 -2.51
C PHE A 32 -17.85 -0.38 -1.09
N GLU A 33 -18.82 -1.05 -0.48
CA GLU A 33 -18.72 -1.55 0.89
C GLU A 33 -17.67 -2.65 1.04
N SER A 34 -17.61 -3.57 0.08
CA SER A 34 -16.65 -4.67 0.06
C SER A 34 -15.26 -4.28 -0.42
N GLU A 35 -15.12 -3.14 -1.10
CA GLU A 35 -13.83 -2.68 -1.61
C GLU A 35 -13.00 -2.06 -0.48
N ILE A 36 -11.82 -2.65 -0.26
CA ILE A 36 -10.82 -2.23 0.72
C ILE A 36 -9.54 -2.03 -0.07
N PHE A 37 -8.83 -0.92 0.19
CA PHE A 37 -7.60 -0.62 -0.51
C PHE A 37 -6.50 -1.64 -0.19
N ASN A 38 -5.85 -2.18 -1.23
CA ASN A 38 -4.69 -3.05 -1.10
C ASN A 38 -3.47 -2.43 -1.79
N SER A 39 -2.48 -2.00 -0.99
CA SER A 39 -1.29 -1.30 -1.51
C SER A 39 -0.39 -2.13 -2.46
N GLU A 40 -0.55 -3.46 -2.49
CA GLU A 40 0.22 -4.34 -3.37
C GLU A 40 -0.43 -4.54 -4.74
N LYS A 41 -1.77 -4.46 -4.77
CA LYS A 41 -2.57 -4.78 -5.96
C LYS A 41 -3.11 -3.52 -6.62
N ASP A 42 -3.50 -2.55 -5.81
CA ASP A 42 -4.24 -1.38 -6.24
C ASP A 42 -3.30 -0.19 -6.43
N LYS A 43 -3.54 0.56 -7.52
CA LYS A 43 -2.90 1.86 -7.71
C LYS A 43 -3.80 2.93 -7.07
N PRO A 44 -3.26 3.80 -6.19
CA PRO A 44 -4.05 4.80 -5.46
C PRO A 44 -4.99 5.62 -6.36
N LEU A 45 -4.45 6.22 -7.42
CA LEU A 45 -5.22 7.03 -8.37
C LEU A 45 -6.43 6.27 -8.96
N THR A 46 -6.20 5.07 -9.51
CA THR A 46 -7.26 4.32 -10.20
C THR A 46 -8.31 3.78 -9.23
N TRP A 47 -7.86 3.32 -8.06
CA TRP A 47 -8.76 2.81 -7.03
C TRP A 47 -9.64 3.94 -6.48
N PHE A 48 -9.02 5.09 -6.21
CA PHE A 48 -9.72 6.27 -5.72
C PHE A 48 -10.81 6.74 -6.68
N PHE A 49 -10.49 6.92 -7.98
CA PHE A 49 -11.48 7.40 -8.94
C PHE A 49 -12.62 6.42 -9.16
N LYS A 50 -12.33 5.12 -9.14
CA LYS A 50 -13.35 4.07 -9.24
C LYS A 50 -14.37 4.16 -8.10
N ASP A 51 -13.91 4.38 -6.87
CA ASP A 51 -14.81 4.56 -5.72
C ASP A 51 -15.48 5.93 -5.68
N LYS A 52 -14.80 6.98 -6.14
CA LYS A 52 -15.39 8.31 -6.34
C LYS A 52 -16.55 8.27 -7.34
N ASP A 53 -16.40 7.57 -8.45
CA ASP A 53 -17.45 7.43 -9.45
C ASP A 53 -18.68 6.71 -8.88
N ARG A 54 -18.47 5.64 -8.12
CA ARG A 54 -19.56 4.90 -7.45
C ARG A 54 -20.31 5.77 -6.46
N LEU A 55 -19.59 6.49 -5.60
CA LEU A 55 -20.20 7.36 -4.60
C LEU A 55 -20.90 8.55 -5.23
N SER A 56 -20.32 9.16 -6.27
CA SER A 56 -20.94 10.27 -7.00
C SER A 56 -22.21 9.84 -7.73
N ALA A 57 -22.27 8.58 -8.19
CA ALA A 57 -23.46 8.02 -8.82
C ALA A 57 -24.56 7.63 -7.79
N LEU A 58 -24.18 7.23 -6.59
CA LEU A 58 -25.11 6.88 -5.50
C LEU A 58 -25.61 8.10 -4.72
N HIS A 59 -24.75 9.10 -4.55
CA HIS A 59 -24.97 10.28 -3.72
C HIS A 59 -24.55 11.56 -4.47
N PRO A 60 -25.31 11.98 -5.49
CA PRO A 60 -24.99 13.14 -6.30
C PRO A 60 -24.94 14.45 -5.49
N ASP A 61 -25.63 14.53 -4.36
CA ASP A 61 -25.68 15.72 -3.49
C ASP A 61 -24.54 15.77 -2.46
N MET A 62 -23.66 14.76 -2.43
CA MET A 62 -22.55 14.68 -1.48
C MET A 62 -21.39 15.57 -1.92
N SER A 63 -20.82 16.33 -0.99
CA SER A 63 -19.63 17.14 -1.31
C SER A 63 -18.42 16.26 -1.64
N ASP A 64 -17.56 16.75 -2.53
CA ASP A 64 -16.31 16.09 -2.90
C ASP A 64 -15.45 15.77 -1.67
N THR A 65 -15.35 16.68 -0.70
CA THR A 65 -14.63 16.44 0.55
C THR A 65 -15.19 15.25 1.33
N MET A 66 -16.52 15.13 1.41
CA MET A 66 -17.18 14.02 2.10
C MET A 66 -16.98 12.70 1.34
N ILE A 67 -17.03 12.74 0.00
CA ILE A 67 -16.72 11.58 -0.85
C ILE A 67 -15.27 11.13 -0.60
N ASN A 68 -14.31 12.05 -0.66
CA ASN A 68 -12.90 11.78 -0.41
C ASN A 68 -12.71 11.12 0.97
N MET A 69 -13.29 11.71 2.03
CA MET A 69 -13.22 11.17 3.39
C MET A 69 -13.79 9.76 3.50
N LYS A 70 -14.92 9.47 2.84
CA LYS A 70 -15.50 8.12 2.82
C LYS A 70 -14.59 7.11 2.15
N ILE A 71 -13.91 7.51 1.07
CA ILE A 71 -12.96 6.65 0.37
C ILE A 71 -11.73 6.39 1.26
N PHE A 72 -11.13 7.40 1.89
CA PHE A 72 -9.94 7.16 2.72
C PHE A 72 -10.19 6.32 3.97
N ARG A 73 -11.41 6.32 4.51
CA ARG A 73 -11.82 5.36 5.54
C ARG A 73 -11.74 3.90 5.10
N LYS A 74 -11.75 3.62 3.78
CA LYS A 74 -11.54 2.27 3.22
C LYS A 74 -10.08 1.82 3.21
N CYS A 75 -9.13 2.74 3.46
CA CYS A 75 -7.73 2.38 3.65
C CYS A 75 -7.52 1.70 5.01
N GLY A 76 -8.16 2.23 6.06
CA GLY A 76 -8.06 1.74 7.43
C GLY A 76 -6.67 1.85 8.05
N GLY A 77 -6.62 1.68 9.38
CA GLY A 77 -5.39 1.49 10.13
C GLY A 77 -4.36 2.61 9.98
N GLU A 78 -3.11 2.21 9.78
CA GLU A 78 -1.97 3.14 9.72
C GLU A 78 -2.01 4.05 8.48
N LEU A 79 -2.48 3.52 7.34
CA LEU A 79 -2.56 4.30 6.10
C LEU A 79 -3.59 5.43 6.21
N GLU A 80 -4.77 5.15 6.76
CA GLU A 80 -5.80 6.18 7.01
C GLU A 80 -5.27 7.27 7.96
N HIS A 81 -4.65 6.87 9.07
CA HIS A 81 -4.10 7.80 10.05
C HIS A 81 -3.03 8.71 9.45
N ASP A 82 -2.13 8.13 8.65
CA ASP A 82 -1.04 8.84 7.99
C ASP A 82 -1.51 9.80 6.89
N ILE A 83 -2.58 9.45 6.18
CA ILE A 83 -3.23 10.34 5.20
C ILE A 83 -3.89 11.51 5.93
N ASN A 84 -4.66 11.24 7.00
CA ASN A 84 -5.34 12.26 7.79
C ASN A 84 -4.37 13.25 8.44
N ARG A 85 -3.17 12.80 8.83
CA ARG A 85 -2.12 13.70 9.34
C ARG A 85 -1.56 14.65 8.29
N ARG A 86 -1.56 14.24 7.02
CA ARG A 86 -1.03 15.05 5.90
C ARG A 86 -2.10 15.96 5.30
N CYS A 87 -3.36 15.56 5.37
CA CYS A 87 -4.49 16.23 4.72
C CYS A 87 -5.40 16.88 5.77
N VAL A 88 -5.08 18.11 6.18
CA VAL A 88 -5.92 18.91 7.09
C VAL A 88 -7.01 19.62 6.26
N GLU A 89 -8.26 19.53 6.69
CA GLU A 89 -9.39 20.13 5.95
C GLU A 89 -9.29 21.67 5.88
N PRO A 90 -9.71 22.28 4.75
CA PRO A 90 -10.14 21.64 3.50
C PRO A 90 -8.95 21.17 2.65
N CYS A 91 -9.02 19.93 2.14
CA CYS A 91 -7.95 19.32 1.35
C CYS A 91 -8.51 18.85 0.00
N ALA A 92 -7.79 19.11 -1.09
CA ALA A 92 -8.24 18.78 -2.44
C ALA A 92 -8.12 17.26 -2.70
N THR A 93 -8.88 16.75 -3.68
CA THR A 93 -8.80 15.34 -4.06
C THR A 93 -7.37 14.94 -4.45
N GLU A 94 -6.68 15.80 -5.19
CA GLU A 94 -5.30 15.57 -5.62
C GLU A 94 -4.34 15.45 -4.44
N ASP A 95 -4.51 16.29 -3.42
CA ASP A 95 -3.64 16.30 -2.23
C ASP A 95 -3.74 14.97 -1.48
N TYR A 96 -4.96 14.43 -1.34
CA TYR A 96 -5.13 13.13 -0.70
C TYR A 96 -4.50 11.99 -1.51
N ILE A 97 -4.67 11.99 -2.84
CA ILE A 97 -4.08 10.96 -3.70
C ILE A 97 -2.56 11.04 -3.66
N ASN A 98 -2.00 12.25 -3.77
CA ASN A 98 -0.56 12.49 -3.67
C ASN A 98 -0.01 12.03 -2.32
N ALA A 99 -0.69 12.33 -1.21
CA ALA A 99 -0.31 11.88 0.12
C ALA A 99 -0.32 10.35 0.21
N MET A 100 -1.36 9.70 -0.30
CA MET A 100 -1.48 8.24 -0.33
C MET A 100 -0.36 7.58 -1.16
N GLU A 101 -0.08 8.10 -2.35
CA GLU A 101 1.02 7.63 -3.21
C GLU A 101 2.38 7.82 -2.53
N ASP A 102 2.60 8.96 -1.88
CA ASP A 102 3.83 9.25 -1.15
C ASP A 102 4.06 8.28 0.03
N ILE A 103 3.00 8.00 0.81
CA ILE A 103 3.07 7.05 1.91
C ILE A 103 3.44 5.66 1.39
N ILE A 104 2.70 5.14 0.41
CA ILE A 104 2.90 3.77 -0.09
C ILE A 104 4.29 3.60 -0.72
N THR A 105 4.80 4.64 -1.39
CA THR A 105 6.13 4.62 -1.99
C THR A 105 7.24 4.74 -0.94
N ARG A 106 7.08 5.58 0.09
CA ARG A 106 8.14 5.87 1.07
C ARG A 106 8.18 4.96 2.30
N THR A 107 7.03 4.56 2.86
CA THR A 107 7.00 3.89 4.18
C THR A 107 6.80 2.37 4.13
N ARG A 108 6.63 1.75 2.94
CA ARG A 108 6.30 0.31 2.77
C ARG A 108 5.05 -0.14 3.56
N ILE A 109 4.25 0.79 4.08
CA ILE A 109 3.00 0.51 4.79
C ILE A 109 2.05 -0.20 3.82
N GLY A 110 1.53 -1.35 4.23
CA GLY A 110 0.63 -2.20 3.43
C GLY A 110 1.29 -3.22 2.50
N LYS A 111 2.64 -3.25 2.39
CA LYS A 111 3.33 -4.29 1.63
C LYS A 111 3.48 -5.55 2.48
N THR A 112 2.71 -6.58 2.17
CA THR A 112 2.98 -7.94 2.63
C THR A 112 4.34 -8.36 2.05
N TRP A 113 5.29 -8.78 2.88
CA TRP A 113 6.49 -9.42 2.32
C TRP A 113 6.06 -10.72 1.63
N THR A 114 5.92 -10.67 0.29
CA THR A 114 5.85 -11.88 -0.51
C THR A 114 7.21 -12.54 -0.35
N LYS A 115 7.27 -13.64 0.40
CA LYS A 115 8.41 -14.55 0.33
C LYS A 115 8.51 -14.92 -1.14
N ILE A 116 9.58 -14.46 -1.80
CA ILE A 116 9.93 -14.90 -3.14
C ILE A 116 10.13 -16.41 -3.03
N SER A 117 9.09 -17.17 -3.38
CA SER A 117 9.22 -18.59 -3.64
C SER A 117 10.01 -18.68 -4.93
N MET A 118 11.31 -18.91 -4.81
CA MET A 118 12.16 -19.24 -5.95
C MET A 118 11.75 -20.64 -6.44
N GLU A 119 10.65 -20.72 -7.19
CA GLU A 119 10.39 -21.87 -8.05
C GLU A 119 11.44 -21.85 -9.16
N SER A 120 12.55 -22.52 -8.86
CA SER A 120 13.64 -22.74 -9.78
C SER A 120 13.18 -23.68 -10.88
N LYS A 121 13.05 -23.14 -12.10
CA LYS A 121 12.95 -23.93 -13.32
C LYS A 121 14.12 -24.90 -13.36
N MET A 122 13.82 -26.21 -13.37
CA MET A 122 14.83 -27.25 -13.53
C MET A 122 15.47 -27.13 -14.93
N VAL A 123 16.72 -26.70 -14.96
CA VAL A 123 17.61 -26.89 -16.12
C VAL A 123 18.85 -27.66 -15.62
N SER A 124 18.95 -28.86 -16.19
CA SER A 124 20.03 -29.84 -16.33
C SER A 124 21.36 -29.64 -15.56
N LYS A 125 21.71 -30.70 -14.82
CA LYS A 125 22.92 -30.90 -14.00
C LYS A 125 24.22 -30.73 -14.81
N ILE A 126 25.06 -29.81 -14.37
CA ILE A 126 26.51 -29.83 -14.61
C ILE A 126 27.17 -30.02 -13.23
N PRO A 127 28.14 -30.95 -13.04
CA PRO A 127 28.81 -31.10 -11.75
C PRO A 127 29.62 -29.83 -11.46
N ARG A 128 29.22 -29.05 -10.46
CA ARG A 128 29.98 -27.89 -10.00
C ARG A 128 30.72 -28.25 -8.73
N GLU A 129 32.03 -28.13 -8.81
CA GLU A 129 33.00 -28.25 -7.74
C GLU A 129 32.64 -27.35 -6.55
N ASP A 130 32.77 -27.89 -5.35
CA ASP A 130 32.41 -27.26 -4.08
C ASP A 130 33.36 -26.09 -3.77
N ARG A 131 33.03 -24.89 -4.26
CA ARG A 131 33.66 -23.64 -3.81
C ARG A 131 32.83 -23.02 -2.71
N ARG A 132 32.83 -23.65 -1.53
CA ARG A 132 32.42 -22.98 -0.29
C ARG A 132 33.48 -21.93 0.06
N PRO A 133 33.16 -20.62 0.14
CA PRO A 133 34.10 -19.67 0.72
C PRO A 133 34.29 -20.03 2.20
N GLU A 134 35.54 -20.34 2.57
CA GLU A 134 35.92 -20.64 3.96
C GLU A 134 35.49 -19.49 4.86
N ARG A 135 34.69 -19.79 5.90
CA ARG A 135 34.35 -18.80 6.91
C ARG A 135 35.64 -18.39 7.64
N PRO A 136 35.97 -17.09 7.72
CA PRO A 136 37.15 -16.66 8.44
C PRO A 136 37.00 -17.06 9.92
N VAL A 137 37.97 -17.83 10.41
CA VAL A 137 38.01 -18.27 11.81
C VAL A 137 38.23 -17.04 12.69
N LEU A 138 37.18 -16.64 13.40
CA LEU A 138 37.23 -15.53 14.35
C LEU A 138 38.18 -15.88 15.50
N LYS A 139 39.21 -15.05 15.68
CA LYS A 139 40.18 -15.16 16.77
C LYS A 139 40.01 -14.00 17.75
N CYS A 140 40.25 -14.25 19.03
CA CYS A 140 40.29 -13.25 20.07
C CYS A 140 41.35 -12.19 19.75
N HIS A 141 40.95 -10.95 19.52
CA HIS A 141 41.88 -9.85 19.24
C HIS A 141 42.77 -9.47 20.44
N ARG A 142 42.44 -9.93 21.66
CA ARG A 142 43.25 -9.69 22.87
C ARG A 142 44.37 -10.70 23.07
N CYS A 143 44.20 -11.96 22.64
CA CYS A 143 45.21 -13.02 22.88
C CYS A 143 45.47 -13.97 21.71
N GLY A 144 44.82 -13.78 20.57
CA GLY A 144 44.96 -14.60 19.37
C GLY A 144 44.28 -15.97 19.40
N SER A 145 43.64 -16.37 20.51
CA SER A 145 42.97 -17.68 20.63
C SER A 145 41.66 -17.73 19.82
N THR A 146 41.37 -18.87 19.18
CA THR A 146 40.10 -19.14 18.48
C THR A 146 39.02 -19.74 19.39
N SER A 147 39.35 -20.05 20.65
CA SER A 147 38.44 -20.68 21.61
C SER A 147 37.43 -19.70 22.22
N HIS A 148 37.66 -18.39 22.10
CA HIS A 148 36.83 -17.36 22.70
C HIS A 148 36.97 -16.04 21.94
N LEU A 149 36.09 -15.08 22.23
CA LEU A 149 36.12 -13.72 21.66
C LEU A 149 36.74 -12.73 22.67
N ALA A 150 37.14 -11.55 22.20
CA ALA A 150 37.88 -10.58 23.03
C ALA A 150 37.13 -10.13 24.30
N ASN A 151 35.80 -10.17 24.28
CA ASN A 151 34.93 -9.82 25.40
C ASN A 151 34.99 -10.82 26.55
N THR A 152 35.27 -12.10 26.28
CA THR A 152 35.37 -13.17 27.29
C THR A 152 36.81 -13.56 27.59
N CYS A 153 37.77 -12.73 27.15
CA CYS A 153 39.19 -13.01 27.33
C CYS A 153 39.69 -12.66 28.73
N THR A 154 40.13 -13.67 29.46
CA THR A 154 40.69 -13.56 30.82
C THR A 154 42.19 -13.20 30.85
N LYS A 155 42.84 -13.05 29.70
CA LYS A 155 44.27 -12.68 29.61
C LYS A 155 44.45 -11.16 29.68
N LYS A 156 45.42 -10.69 30.48
CA LYS A 156 45.79 -9.27 30.57
C LYS A 156 46.43 -8.79 29.26
N THR A 157 46.05 -7.60 28.80
CA THR A 157 46.54 -6.96 27.57
C THR A 157 48.07 -6.81 27.62
N LYS A 158 48.80 -7.31 26.63
CA LYS A 158 50.20 -6.93 26.42
C LYS A 158 50.21 -5.58 25.71
N ILE A 159 50.54 -4.51 26.43
CA ILE A 159 50.91 -3.23 25.82
C ILE A 159 52.33 -3.44 25.32
N ASN A 160 52.54 -3.46 24.00
CA ASN A 160 53.88 -3.42 23.43
C ASN A 160 54.29 -1.94 23.35
N GLU A 161 55.28 -1.55 24.15
CA GLU A 161 56.09 -0.35 23.93
C GLU A 161 57.04 -0.61 22.75
N ALA A 162 56.95 0.25 21.72
CA ALA A 162 58.01 0.72 20.81
C ALA A 162 57.37 1.31 19.53
#